data_AF-A0A847BDJ5-F1
#
_entry.id   AF-A0A847BDJ5-F1
#
_cell.length_a   1.000
_cell.length_b   1.000
_cell.length_c   1.000
_cell.angle_alpha   90.00
_cell.angle_beta   90.00
_cell.angle_gamma   90.00
#
_symmetry.space_group_name_H-M   'P 1'
#
loop_
_entity.id
_entity.type
_entity.pdbx_description
1 polymer ?
#
loop_
_entity_poly.entity_id
_entity_poly.type
_entity_poly.pdbx_seq_one_letter_code
_entity_poly.pdbx_strand_id
1 'polypeptide(L)'
;ITIGSMYHLIPRLFGRTEMYSVGMIAVHFWLATIGTVLYIASMWVNGILQGLMWRAINPDGTLMYTFIESVEASGPGYIVRLIGGLCWVTGMLIMAANVFMTVKRSEAVSQQPIPQSA
;
A
#
# COMPACT_ATOMS: atom_id res chain seq x y z
N ILE A 1 7.86 -5.75 -2.06
CA ILE A 1 8.50 -7.04 -2.41
C ILE A 1 7.49 -8.17 -2.44
N THR A 2 6.85 -8.52 -1.30
CA THR A 2 5.89 -9.63 -1.19
C THR A 2 4.85 -9.68 -2.32
N ILE A 3 4.26 -8.54 -2.66
CA ILE A 3 3.27 -8.41 -3.74
C ILE A 3 3.85 -8.78 -5.11
N GLY A 4 5.05 -8.32 -5.43
CA GLY A 4 5.74 -8.67 -6.67
C GLY A 4 6.08 -10.15 -6.73
N SER A 5 6.54 -10.72 -5.60
CA SER A 5 6.80 -12.16 -5.48
C SER A 5 5.53 -12.98 -5.68
N MET A 6 4.39 -12.54 -5.14
CA MET A 6 3.09 -13.19 -5.34
C MET A 6 2.66 -13.17 -6.81
N TYR A 7 2.78 -12.02 -7.51
CA TYR A 7 2.46 -11.94 -8.93
C TYR A 7 3.31 -12.87 -9.80
N HIS A 8 4.54 -13.16 -9.38
CA HIS A 8 5.40 -14.13 -10.05
C HIS A 8 5.04 -15.59 -9.74
N LEU A 9 4.75 -15.89 -8.47
CA LEU A 9 4.57 -17.25 -7.98
C LEU A 9 3.17 -17.81 -8.27
N ILE A 10 2.12 -17.00 -8.13
CA ILE A 10 0.74 -17.45 -8.25
C ILE A 10 0.46 -18.12 -9.60
N PRO A 11 0.77 -17.52 -10.76
CA PRO A 11 0.55 -18.19 -12.05
C PRO A 11 1.19 -19.57 -12.11
N ARG A 12 2.45 -19.69 -11.65
CA ARG A 12 3.22 -20.93 -11.70
C ARG A 12 2.62 -22.04 -10.85
N LEU A 13 2.11 -21.71 -9.65
CA LEU A 13 1.43 -22.65 -8.77
C LEU A 13 0.14 -23.20 -9.40
N PHE A 14 -0.53 -22.41 -10.22
CA PHE A 14 -1.76 -22.80 -10.94
C PHE A 14 -1.51 -23.20 -12.40
N GLY A 15 -0.26 -23.56 -12.76
CA GLY A 15 0.09 -24.06 -14.09
C GLY A 15 -0.06 -23.05 -15.23
N ARG A 16 0.13 -21.75 -14.94
CA ARG A 16 0.01 -20.63 -15.89
C ARG A 16 1.34 -19.95 -16.15
N THR A 17 1.47 -19.44 -17.37
CA THR A 17 2.62 -18.62 -17.79
C THR A 17 2.56 -17.20 -17.24
N GLU A 18 1.36 -16.65 -17.03
CA GLU A 18 1.14 -15.28 -16.59
C GLU A 18 -0.15 -15.11 -15.77
N MET A 19 -0.27 -13.97 -15.08
CA MET A 19 -1.49 -13.55 -14.39
C MET A 19 -2.60 -13.22 -15.38
N TYR A 20 -3.85 -13.22 -14.92
CA TYR A 20 -5.02 -12.92 -15.77
C TYR A 20 -4.91 -11.58 -16.52
N SER A 21 -4.45 -10.52 -15.86
CA SER A 21 -4.22 -9.23 -16.53
C SER A 21 -2.96 -8.54 -15.99
N VAL A 22 -2.02 -8.24 -16.89
CA VAL A 22 -0.84 -7.40 -16.60
C VAL A 22 -1.23 -5.94 -16.41
N GLY A 23 -2.28 -5.46 -17.11
CA GLY A 23 -2.81 -4.10 -16.92
C GLY A 23 -3.31 -3.85 -15.49
N MET A 24 -3.97 -4.84 -14.87
CA MET A 24 -4.39 -4.74 -13.47
C MET A 24 -3.20 -4.68 -12.50
N ILE A 25 -2.08 -5.33 -12.84
CA ILE A 25 -0.83 -5.24 -12.06
C ILE A 25 -0.28 -3.81 -12.14
N ALA A 26 -0.28 -3.19 -13.32
CA ALA A 26 0.17 -1.81 -13.49
C ALA A 26 -0.71 -0.81 -12.71
N VAL A 27 -2.04 -0.99 -12.73
CA VAL A 27 -2.97 -0.16 -11.94
C VAL A 27 -2.72 -0.34 -10.44
N HIS A 28 -2.58 -1.57 -9.96
CA HIS A 28 -2.23 -1.83 -8.55
C HIS A 28 -0.89 -1.16 -8.20
N PHE A 29 0.14 -1.30 -9.04
CA PHE A 29 1.44 -0.69 -8.81
C PHE A 29 1.32 0.84 -8.61
N TRP A 30 0.59 1.54 -9.48
CA TRP A 30 0.44 2.99 -9.37
C TRP A 30 -0.39 3.40 -8.15
N LEU A 31 -1.47 2.69 -7.84
CA LEU A 31 -2.27 2.95 -6.64
C LEU A 31 -1.46 2.75 -5.36
N ALA A 32 -0.70 1.66 -5.28
CA ALA A 32 0.15 1.37 -4.13
C ALA A 32 1.27 2.41 -4.00
N THR A 33 1.88 2.84 -5.11
CA THR A 33 2.95 3.84 -5.13
C THR A 33 2.43 5.20 -4.69
N ILE A 34 1.36 5.69 -5.32
CA ILE A 34 0.74 6.98 -4.96
C ILE A 34 0.26 6.96 -3.52
N GLY A 35 -0.42 5.89 -3.09
CA GLY A 35 -0.88 5.73 -1.72
C GLY A 35 0.25 5.78 -0.70
N THR A 36 1.37 5.11 -0.98
CA THR A 36 2.56 5.11 -0.12
C THR A 36 3.19 6.49 -0.04
N VAL A 37 3.36 7.18 -1.17
CA VAL A 37 3.95 8.52 -1.21
C VAL A 37 3.10 9.53 -0.43
N LEU A 38 1.77 9.51 -0.62
CA LEU A 38 0.85 10.37 0.14
C LEU A 38 0.92 10.09 1.65
N TYR A 39 1.01 8.82 2.03
CA TYR A 39 1.14 8.43 3.43
C TYR A 39 2.44 8.98 4.03
N ILE A 40 3.57 8.77 3.36
CA ILE A 40 4.88 9.24 3.85
C ILE A 40 4.89 10.77 3.96
N ALA A 41 4.43 11.47 2.92
CA ALA A 41 4.42 12.93 2.90
C ALA A 41 3.59 13.52 4.05
N SER A 42 2.38 13.00 4.26
CA SER A 42 1.51 13.46 5.35
C SER A 42 2.10 13.20 6.74
N MET A 43 2.75 12.06 6.94
CA MET A 43 3.37 11.73 8.23
C MET A 43 4.66 12.50 8.50
N TRP A 44 5.43 12.86 7.46
CA TRP A 44 6.55 13.78 7.63
C TRP A 44 6.09 15.17 8.05
N VAL A 45 5.08 15.72 7.37
CA VAL A 45 4.52 17.03 7.72
C VAL A 45 3.99 17.02 9.15
N ASN A 46 3.17 16.04 9.51
CA ASN A 46 2.63 15.93 10.87
C ASN A 46 3.73 15.70 11.92
N GLY A 47 4.72 14.84 11.63
CA GLY A 47 5.80 14.57 12.57
C GLY A 47 6.68 15.78 12.83
N ILE A 48 7.03 16.53 11.79
CA ILE A 48 7.79 17.78 11.93
C ILE A 48 6.97 18.82 12.69
N LEU A 49 5.70 19.00 12.33
CA LEU A 49 4.79 19.96 12.97
C LEU A 49 4.62 19.64 14.47
N GLN A 50 4.30 18.41 14.82
CA GLN A 50 4.17 17.97 16.21
C GLN A 50 5.49 18.17 16.97
N GLY A 51 6.61 17.72 16.39
CA GLY A 51 7.91 17.86 17.02
C GLY A 51 8.36 19.31 17.22
N LEU A 52 7.94 20.23 16.35
CA LEU A 52 8.20 21.67 16.51
C LEU A 52 7.29 22.27 17.59
N MET A 53 5.99 21.95 17.58
CA MET A 53 5.03 22.49 18.55
C MET A 53 5.33 22.01 19.97
N TRP A 54 5.70 20.74 20.16
CA TRP A 54 6.00 20.19 21.48
C TRP A 54 7.26 20.78 22.13
N ARG A 55 8.20 21.30 21.32
CA ARG A 55 9.41 21.95 21.82
C ARG A 55 9.35 23.48 21.78
N ALA A 56 8.23 24.05 21.34
CA ALA A 56 8.10 25.49 21.17
C ALA A 56 7.94 26.15 22.54
N ILE A 57 8.84 27.08 22.85
CA ILE A 57 8.91 27.78 24.13
C ILE A 57 8.90 29.28 23.84
N ASN A 58 8.10 30.02 24.58
CA ASN A 58 8.03 31.48 24.53
C ASN A 58 9.28 32.13 25.14
N PRO A 59 9.56 33.41 24.88
CA PRO A 59 10.70 34.12 25.48
C PRO A 59 10.71 34.14 27.02
N ASP A 60 9.54 33.92 27.65
CA ASP A 60 9.36 33.84 29.10
C ASP A 60 9.57 32.42 29.67
N GLY A 61 9.90 31.43 28.83
CA GLY A 61 10.14 30.05 29.23
C GLY A 61 8.89 29.17 29.31
N THR A 62 7.70 29.70 29.04
CA THR A 62 6.46 28.92 29.01
C THR A 62 6.29 28.15 27.69
N LEU A 63 5.52 27.06 27.69
CA LEU A 63 5.18 26.35 26.46
C LEU A 63 4.30 27.21 25.56
N MET A 64 4.70 27.34 24.29
CA MET A 64 3.99 28.16 23.30
C MET A 64 2.66 27.53 22.87
N TYR A 65 2.60 26.20 22.79
CA TYR A 65 1.43 25.45 22.37
C TYR A 65 1.04 24.39 23.40
N THR A 66 -0.25 24.21 23.57
CA THR A 66 -0.84 23.08 24.29
C THR A 66 -0.77 21.80 23.45
N PHE A 67 -0.89 20.65 24.11
CA PHE A 67 -0.93 19.37 23.41
C PHE A 67 -2.12 19.28 22.43
N ILE A 68 -3.29 19.80 22.83
CA ILE A 68 -4.51 19.76 22.00
C ILE A 68 -4.33 20.55 20.70
N GLU A 69 -3.69 21.72 20.73
CA GLU A 69 -3.41 22.50 19.52
C GLU A 69 -2.52 21.71 18.54
N SER A 70 -1.55 20.93 19.05
CA SER A 70 -0.71 20.07 18.20
C SER A 70 -1.51 18.94 17.54
N VAL A 71 -2.54 18.43 18.22
CA VAL A 71 -3.44 17.39 17.69
C VAL A 71 -4.35 17.97 16.62
N GLU A 72 -4.93 19.14 16.86
CA GLU A 72 -5.79 19.83 15.89
C GLU A 72 -5.03 20.20 14.62
N ALA A 73 -3.82 20.76 14.76
CA ALA A 73 -2.96 21.11 13.64
C ALA A 73 -2.52 19.89 12.79
N SER A 74 -2.53 18.69 13.38
CA SER A 74 -2.24 17.43 12.68
C SER A 74 -3.43 16.88 11.87
N GLY A 75 -4.63 17.44 12.03
CA GLY A 75 -5.88 16.99 11.40
C GLY A 75 -5.77 16.81 9.88
N PRO A 76 -5.29 17.81 9.11
CA PRO A 76 -5.16 17.70 7.66
C PRO A 76 -4.27 16.52 7.23
N GLY A 77 -3.15 16.28 7.93
CA GLY A 77 -2.27 15.16 7.63
C GLY A 77 -2.94 13.80 7.87
N TYR A 78 -3.82 13.68 8.86
CA TYR A 78 -4.58 12.45 9.07
C TYR A 78 -5.58 12.15 7.96
N ILE A 79 -6.18 13.18 7.36
CA ILE A 79 -7.07 13.04 6.21
C ILE A 79 -6.28 12.57 4.98
N VAL A 80 -5.14 13.22 4.69
CA VAL A 80 -4.28 12.81 3.56
C VAL A 80 -3.75 11.39 3.75
N ARG A 81 -3.38 11.02 4.98
CA ARG A 81 -3.00 9.65 5.33
C ARG A 81 -4.12 8.65 5.03
N LEU A 82 -5.35 8.97 5.39
CA LEU A 82 -6.50 8.12 5.11
C LEU A 82 -6.66 7.93 3.60
N ILE A 83 -6.59 9.00 2.82
CA ILE A 83 -6.69 8.95 1.36
C ILE A 83 -5.57 8.06 0.78
N GLY A 84 -4.33 8.26 1.21
CA GLY A 84 -3.21 7.42 0.78
C GLY A 84 -3.41 5.94 1.13
N GLY A 85 -3.90 5.65 2.33
CA GLY A 85 -4.27 4.31 2.76
C GLY A 85 -5.39 3.69 1.92
N LEU A 86 -6.42 4.46 1.59
CA LEU A 86 -7.52 4.00 0.74
C LEU A 86 -7.05 3.67 -0.69
N CYS A 87 -6.14 4.47 -1.27
CA CYS A 87 -5.52 4.15 -2.56
C CYS A 87 -4.80 2.79 -2.48
N TRP A 88 -4.05 2.54 -1.41
CA TRP A 88 -3.31 1.30 -1.21
C TRP A 88 -4.25 0.09 -1.03
N VAL A 89 -5.29 0.22 -0.19
CA VAL A 89 -6.31 -0.83 0.01
C VAL A 89 -7.05 -1.13 -1.30
N THR A 90 -7.39 -0.10 -2.08
CA THR A 90 -8.03 -0.27 -3.40
C THR A 90 -7.12 -1.06 -4.34
N GLY A 91 -5.81 -0.77 -4.34
CA GLY A 91 -4.82 -1.57 -5.06
C GLY A 91 -4.82 -3.05 -4.65
N MET A 92 -4.96 -3.34 -3.35
CA MET A 92 -5.06 -4.72 -2.85
C MET A 92 -6.34 -5.44 -3.29
N LEU A 93 -7.47 -4.72 -3.34
CA LEU A 93 -8.72 -5.30 -3.86
C LEU A 93 -8.59 -5.65 -5.36
N ILE A 94 -7.91 -4.81 -6.15
CA ILE A 94 -7.60 -5.09 -7.55
C ILE A 94 -6.70 -6.32 -7.68
N MET A 95 -5.68 -6.45 -6.81
CA MET A 95 -4.86 -7.65 -6.75
C MET A 95 -5.69 -8.90 -6.45
N ALA A 96 -6.53 -8.84 -5.42
CA ALA A 96 -7.38 -9.96 -5.04
C ALA A 96 -8.28 -10.41 -6.19
N ALA A 97 -8.90 -9.46 -6.91
CA ALA A 97 -9.70 -9.76 -8.10
C ALA A 97 -8.86 -10.41 -9.22
N ASN A 98 -7.66 -9.89 -9.51
CA ASN A 98 -6.78 -10.43 -10.54
C ASN A 98 -6.31 -11.87 -10.20
N VAL A 99 -5.96 -12.10 -8.93
CA VAL A 99 -5.61 -13.44 -8.42
C VAL A 99 -6.81 -14.38 -8.52
N PHE A 100 -7.99 -13.95 -8.07
CA PHE A 100 -9.21 -14.76 -8.15
C PHE A 100 -9.53 -15.19 -9.59
N MET A 101 -9.43 -14.29 -10.56
CA MET A 101 -9.63 -14.63 -11.98
C MET A 101 -8.55 -15.57 -12.51
N THR A 102 -7.30 -15.43 -12.05
CA THR A 102 -6.20 -16.33 -12.43
C THR A 102 -6.44 -17.75 -11.90
N VAL A 103 -6.88 -17.88 -10.65
CA VAL A 103 -7.19 -19.17 -10.00
C VAL A 103 -8.45 -19.81 -10.57
N LYS A 104 -9.55 -19.05 -10.76
CA LYS A 104 -10.79 -19.61 -11.29
C LYS A 104 -10.63 -20.16 -12.71
N ARG A 105 -9.75 -19.56 -13.52
CA ARG A 105 -9.43 -20.09 -14.85
C ARG A 105 -8.77 -21.47 -14.78
N SER A 106 -8.18 -21.85 -13.64
CA SER A 106 -7.38 -23.08 -13.42
C SER A 106 -8.13 -24.39 -13.64
N GLU A 107 -9.47 -24.43 -13.52
CA GLU A 107 -10.23 -25.66 -13.78
C GLU A 107 -10.05 -26.20 -15.21
N ALA A 108 -9.61 -25.36 -16.16
CA ALA A 108 -9.43 -25.76 -17.55
C ALA A 108 -8.04 -26.31 -17.91
N VAL A 109 -7.05 -26.27 -17.01
CA VAL A 109 -5.66 -26.70 -17.32
C VAL A 109 -5.19 -27.73 -16.30
N SER A 110 -5.72 -28.93 -16.45
CA SER A 110 -5.21 -30.14 -15.81
C SER A 110 -3.87 -30.54 -16.44
N GLN A 111 -2.88 -30.80 -15.58
CA GLN A 111 -1.69 -31.64 -15.79
C GLN A 111 -0.59 -31.14 -16.74
N GLN A 112 0.47 -30.59 -16.16
CA GLN A 112 1.83 -30.79 -16.69
C GLN A 112 2.47 -31.95 -15.91
N PRO A 113 2.95 -33.02 -16.57
CA PRO A 113 3.62 -34.12 -15.89
C PRO A 113 4.91 -33.62 -15.25
N ILE A 114 5.16 -34.02 -14.01
CA ILE A 114 6.44 -33.84 -13.34
C ILE A 114 7.50 -34.59 -14.19
N PRO A 115 8.63 -33.96 -14.59
CA PRO A 115 9.66 -34.66 -15.35
C PRO A 115 10.16 -35.86 -14.52
N GLN A 116 9.84 -37.08 -14.97
CA GLN A 116 10.44 -38.28 -14.39
C GLN A 116 11.90 -38.31 -14.86
N SER A 117 12.82 -38.08 -13.91
CA SER A 117 14.23 -38.36 -14.12
C SER A 117 14.40 -39.87 -14.26
N ALA A 118 14.93 -40.28 -15.43
CA ALA A 118 15.32 -41.65 -15.74
C ALA A 118 16.52 -42.12 -14.90
#